data_AF-A0A0F9C391-F1
#
_entry.id   AF-A0A0F9C391-F1
#
_cell.length_a   1.000
_cell.length_b   1.000
_cell.length_c   1.000
_cell.angle_alpha   90.00
_cell.angle_beta   90.00
_cell.angle_gamma   90.00
#
_symmetry.space_group_name_H-M   'P 1'
#
loop_
_entity.id
_entity.type
_entity.pdbx_description
1 polymer ?
#
loop_
_entity_poly.entity_id
_entity_poly.type
_entity_poly.pdbx_seq_one_letter_code
_entity_poly.pdbx_strand_id
1 'polypeptide(L)' 'MLAPSKEFVASLPYGKIPDRNDFTDLDADTRTKYWNIVFSETEKLAEALDKNLENKSFSTIDIMG' A
#
# COMPACT_ATOMS: atom_id res chain seq x y z
N MET A 1 -0.84 -7.90 -13.00
CA MET A 1 -1.37 -7.70 -11.64
C MET A 1 -0.56 -6.59 -11.00
N LEU A 2 -1.20 -5.53 -10.51
CA LEU A 2 -0.50 -4.47 -9.76
C LEU A 2 -0.41 -4.91 -8.30
N ALA A 3 0.77 -4.85 -7.69
CA ALA A 3 1.01 -5.27 -6.32
C ALA A 3 2.11 -4.41 -5.69
N PRO A 4 2.14 -4.26 -4.35
CA PRO A 4 3.22 -3.58 -3.65
C PRO A 4 4.57 -4.30 -3.86
N SER A 5 5.67 -3.57 -3.71
CA SER A 5 7.01 -4.16 -3.81
C SER A 5 7.31 -5.07 -2.63
N LYS A 6 8.30 -5.96 -2.78
CA LYS A 6 8.73 -6.86 -1.70
C LYS A 6 9.31 -6.09 -0.52
N GLU A 7 10.01 -5.00 -0.81
CA GLU A 7 10.63 -4.11 0.17
C GLU A 7 9.56 -3.41 1.03
N PHE A 8 8.46 -2.98 0.40
CA PHE A 8 7.31 -2.45 1.14
C PHE A 8 6.72 -3.50 2.08
N VAL A 9 6.43 -4.71 1.57
CA VAL A 9 5.87 -5.79 2.40
C VAL A 9 6.81 -6.17 3.55
N ALA A 10 8.12 -6.21 3.32
CA ALA A 10 9.12 -6.48 4.35
C ALA A 10 9.21 -5.39 5.43
N SER A 11 8.83 -4.15 5.12
CA SER A 11 8.79 -3.05 6.10
C SER A 11 7.58 -3.09 7.03
N LEU A 12 6.54 -3.85 6.67
CA LEU A 12 5.34 -3.99 7.51
C LEU A 12 5.63 -4.85 8.75
N PRO A 13 4.86 -4.68 9.84
CA PRO A 13 4.96 -5.59 10.97
C PRO A 13 4.72 -7.04 10.52
N TYR A 14 5.50 -7.97 11.07
CA TYR A 14 5.54 -9.38 10.68
C TYR A 14 5.95 -9.65 9.21
N GLY A 15 6.41 -8.61 8.48
CA GLY A 15 6.88 -8.74 7.11
C GLY A 15 5.81 -9.25 6.13
N LYS A 16 4.54 -9.02 6.43
CA LYS A 16 3.40 -9.48 5.62
C LYS A 16 2.22 -8.51 5.66
N ILE A 17 1.37 -8.64 4.65
CA ILE A 17 0.01 -8.09 4.69
C ILE A 17 -0.82 -8.95 5.66
N PRO A 18 -1.64 -8.35 6.55
CA PRO A 18 -2.43 -9.08 7.51
C PRO A 18 -3.35 -10.11 6.86
N ASP A 19 -3.55 -11.24 7.55
CA ASP A 19 -4.39 -12.33 7.08
C ASP A 19 -5.24 -12.92 8.22
N ARG A 20 -6.11 -13.87 7.90
CA ARG A 20 -7.04 -14.44 8.90
C ARG A 20 -6.36 -15.20 10.04
N ASN A 21 -5.12 -15.67 9.86
CA ASN A 21 -4.39 -16.39 10.91
C ASN A 21 -4.07 -15.46 12.08
N ASP A 22 -4.01 -14.14 11.84
CA ASP A 22 -3.79 -13.14 12.89
C ASP A 22 -4.88 -13.17 13.98
N PHE A 23 -6.08 -13.67 13.68
CA PHE A 23 -7.14 -13.84 14.69
C PHE A 23 -6.90 -15.02 15.62
N THR A 24 -6.09 -15.98 15.18
CA THR A 24 -5.69 -17.15 15.96
C THR A 24 -4.37 -16.89 16.68
N ASP A 25 -3.43 -16.23 16.00
CA ASP A 25 -2.04 -16.10 16.44
C ASP A 25 -1.81 -14.88 17.34
N LEU A 26 -2.67 -13.85 17.29
CA LEU A 26 -2.51 -12.59 18.02
C LEU A 26 -3.73 -12.27 18.89
N ASP A 27 -3.48 -11.71 20.07
CA ASP A 27 -4.52 -11.11 20.89
C ASP A 27 -5.15 -9.88 20.19
N ALA A 28 -6.32 -9.48 20.67
CA ALA A 28 -7.12 -8.43 20.03
C ALA A 28 -6.40 -7.08 19.97
N ASP A 29 -5.67 -6.68 21.01
CA ASP A 29 -5.02 -5.37 21.08
C ASP A 29 -3.80 -5.33 20.15
N THR A 30 -2.99 -6.39 20.16
CA THR A 30 -1.84 -6.55 19.26
C THR A 30 -2.29 -6.58 17.81
N ARG A 31 -3.31 -7.38 17.48
CA ARG A 31 -3.87 -7.46 16.12
C ARG A 31 -4.40 -6.11 15.66
N THR A 32 -5.15 -5.40 16.49
CA THR A 32 -5.74 -4.09 16.13
C THR A 32 -4.65 -3.07 15.83
N LYS A 33 -3.60 -2.99 16.66
CA LYS A 33 -2.46 -2.09 16.40
C LYS A 33 -1.73 -2.44 15.11
N TYR A 34 -1.44 -3.72 14.91
CA TYR A 34 -0.80 -4.23 13.69
C TYR A 34 -1.60 -3.86 12.43
N TRP A 35 -2.91 -4.17 12.42
CA TRP A 35 -3.77 -3.92 11.28
C TRP A 35 -3.89 -2.42 10.95
N ASN A 36 -3.99 -1.56 11.98
CA ASN A 36 -4.02 -0.11 11.79
C ASN A 36 -2.71 0.44 11.17
N ILE A 37 -1.56 -0.11 11.56
CA ILE A 37 -0.27 0.27 10.95
C ILE A 37 -0.27 -0.07 9.46
N VAL A 38 -0.63 -1.31 9.10
CA VAL A 38 -0.62 -1.73 7.69
C VAL A 38 -1.65 -0.95 6.87
N PHE A 39 -2.81 -0.63 7.46
CA PHE A 39 -3.82 0.21 6.83
C PHE A 39 -3.25 1.60 6.51
N SER A 40 -2.62 2.26 7.48
CA SER A 40 -2.02 3.60 7.28
C SER A 40 -0.91 3.60 6.22
N GLU A 41 -0.04 2.58 6.20
CA GLU A 41 0.99 2.47 5.16
C GLU A 41 0.39 2.23 3.77
N THR A 42 -0.74 1.53 3.70
CA THR A 42 -1.47 1.30 2.44
C THR A 42 -2.15 2.58 1.94
N GLU A 43 -2.69 3.41 2.83
CA GLU A 43 -3.22 4.73 2.47
C GLU A 43 -2.16 5.63 1.84
N LYS A 44 -0.95 5.69 2.44
CA LYS A 44 0.18 6.44 1.85
C LYS A 44 0.55 5.96 0.46
N LEU A 45 0.50 4.64 0.23
CA LEU A 45 0.76 4.07 -1.08
C LEU A 45 -0.32 4.47 -2.09
N ALA A 46 -1.58 4.49 -1.69
CA ALA A 46 -2.69 4.93 -2.52
C ALA A 46 -2.57 6.42 -2.88
N GLU A 47 -2.26 7.29 -1.91
CA GLU A 47 -2.01 8.72 -2.13
C GLU A 47 -0.83 8.95 -3.08
N ALA A 48 0.26 8.22 -2.89
CA ALA A 48 1.43 8.29 -3.77
C ALA A 48 1.08 7.86 -5.20
N LEU A 49 0.27 6.82 -5.36
CA LEU A 49 -0.20 6.37 -6.67
C LEU A 49 -1.08 7.44 -7.33
N ASP A 50 -2.07 7.97 -6.61
CA ASP A 50 -2.99 9.00 -7.09
C ASP A 50 -2.24 10.24 -7.58
N LYS A 51 -1.32 10.76 -6.76
CA LYS A 51 -0.43 11.86 -7.12
C LYS A 51 0.40 11.57 -8.38
N ASN A 52 0.87 10.34 -8.56
CA ASN A 52 1.64 9.97 -9.77
C ASN A 52 0.76 9.90 -11.02
N LEU A 53 -0.53 9.61 -10.88
CA LEU A 53 -1.49 9.62 -11.99
C LEU A 53 -1.86 11.05 -12.37
N GLU A 54 -2.12 11.93 -11.39
CA GLU A 54 -2.40 13.36 -11.64
C GLU A 54 -1.23 14.09 -12.33
N ASN A 55 0.01 13.80 -11.90
CA ASN A 55 1.21 14.41 -12.48
C ASN A 55 1.51 13.92 -13.91
N LYS A 56 0.83 12.85 -14.37
CA LYS A 56 0.84 12.42 -15.77
C LYS A 56 -0.35 13.05 -16.51
N SER A 57 -0.32 14.37 -16.65
CA SER A 57 -0.94 14.98 -17.83
C SER A 57 -0.24 14.37 -19.04
N PHE A 58 -0.94 13.47 -19.75
CA PHE A 58 -0.53 13.04 -21.07
C PHE A 58 -0.50 14.31 -21.93
N SER A 59 0.67 14.95 -22.03
CA SER A 59 0.92 15.89 -23.11
C SER A 59 0.86 15.05 -24.37
N THR A 60 -0.31 15.05 -25.01
CA THR A 60 -0.44 14.72 -26.42
C THR A 60 0.51 15.69 -27.12
N ILE A 61 1.71 15.17 -27.38
CA ILE A 61 2.72 15.79 -28.22
C ILE A 61 1.99 16.28 -29.47
N ASP A 62 2.19 17.55 -29.78
CA ASP A 62 1.77 18.18 -31.03
C ASP A 62 2.10 17.27 -32.22
N ILE A 63 1.11 16.52 -32.72
CA ILE A 63 1.16 15.85 -34.03
C ILE A 63 0.45 16.75 -35.06
N MET A 64 0.81 18.03 -35.07
CA MET A 64 0.63 18.90 -36.21
C MET A 64 1.84 19.82 -36.34
N GLY A 65 2.87 19.25 -36.99
CA GLY A 65 3.96 19.94 -37.65
C GLY A 65 4.29 19.20 -38.93
#